data_AF-A0A5B7JP03-F1
#
_entry.id   AF-A0A5B7JP03-F1
#
_cell.length_a   1.000
_cell.length_b   1.000
_cell.length_c   1.000
_cell.angle_alpha   90.00
_cell.angle_beta   90.00
_cell.angle_gamma   90.00
#
_symmetry.space_group_name_H-M   'P 1'
#
loop_
_entity.id
_entity.type
_entity.pdbx_description
1 polymer ?
#
loop_
_entity_poly.entity_id
_entity_poly.type
_entity_poly.pdbx_seq_one_letter_code
_entity_poly.pdbx_strand_id
1 'polypeptide(L)' 'MGLGGGFLLTYYERSSGKAYTLDAREVAPAAAYEDMYHGDGHLMEKVFL' A
#
# COMPACT_ATOMS: atom_id res chain seq x y z
N MET A 1 -7.92 9.57 2.59
CA MET A 1 -7.92 8.19 3.09
C MET A 1 -9.35 7.66 3.06
N GLY A 2 -9.59 6.50 2.46
CA GLY A 2 -10.94 5.92 2.32
C GLY A 2 -10.84 4.43 2.01
N LEU A 3 -11.98 3.76 1.87
CA LEU A 3 -12.04 2.30 1.69
C LEU A 3 -11.36 1.80 0.40
N GLY A 4 -11.12 2.68 -0.58
CA GLY A 4 -10.50 2.34 -1.85
C GLY A 4 -8.97 2.34 -1.86
N GLY A 5 -8.32 2.57 -0.73
CA GLY A 5 -6.86 2.52 -0.61
C GLY A 5 -6.40 1.80 0.66
N GLY A 6 -5.11 1.91 0.97
CA GLY A 6 -4.46 1.24 2.08
C GLY A 6 -4.04 2.17 3.21
N PHE A 7 -3.60 1.58 4.32
CA PHE A 7 -3.08 2.34 5.46
C PHE A 7 -2.06 1.55 6.26
N LEU A 8 -1.26 2.27 7.04
CA LEU A 8 -0.47 1.73 8.14
C LEU A 8 -1.04 2.28 9.46
N LEU A 9 -1.50 1.39 10.33
CA LEU A 9 -1.99 1.77 11.66
C LEU A 9 -1.11 1.15 12.74
N THR A 10 -0.39 1.98 13.46
CA THR A 10 0.28 1.54 14.68
C THR A 10 -0.64 1.79 15.88
N TYR A 11 -0.93 0.74 16.64
CA TYR A 11 -1.68 0.86 17.88
C TYR A 11 -0.97 0.16 19.04
N TYR A 12 -1.22 0.64 20.24
CA TYR A 12 -0.65 0.09 21.47
C TYR A 12 -1.74 -0.61 22.28
N GLU A 13 -1.53 -1.89 22.57
CA GLU A 13 -2.40 -2.66 23.43
C GLU A 13 -1.86 -2.64 24.87
N ARG A 14 -2.53 -1.88 25.74
CA ARG A 14 -2.07 -1.67 27.12
C ARG A 14 -2.05 -2.93 27.97
N SER A 15 -2.99 -3.85 27.76
CA SER A 15 -3.09 -5.09 28.56
C SER A 15 -1.91 -6.02 28.33
N SER A 16 -1.40 -6.12 27.09
CA SER A 16 -0.24 -6.93 26.74
C SER A 16 1.07 -6.15 26.75
N GLY A 17 1.00 -4.81 26.79
CA GLY A 17 2.16 -3.93 26.78
C GLY A 17 2.86 -3.84 25.42
N LYS A 18 2.20 -4.25 24.34
CA LYS A 18 2.79 -4.36 23.00
C LYS A 18 2.25 -3.31 22.04
N ALA A 19 3.13 -2.88 21.13
CA ALA A 19 2.74 -2.11 19.97
C ALA A 19 2.61 -3.05 18.76
N TYR A 20 1.59 -2.83 17.95
CA TYR A 20 1.31 -3.56 16.73
C TYR A 20 1.18 -2.58 15.58
N THR A 21 1.58 -3.00 14.39
CA THR A 21 1.32 -2.28 13.14
C THR A 21 0.43 -3.14 12.27
N LEU A 22 -0.72 -2.61 11.88
CA LEU A 22 -1.56 -3.17 10.83
C LEU A 22 -1.05 -2.62 9.50
N ASP A 23 -0.57 -3.51 8.64
CA ASP A 23 -0.18 -3.20 7.27
C ASP A 23 -1.30 -3.61 6.32
N ALA A 24 -2.04 -2.61 5.85
CA ALA A 24 -3.11 -2.78 4.88
C ALA A 24 -2.77 -2.03 3.58
N ARG A 25 -1.49 -1.94 3.21
CA ARG A 25 -1.06 -1.35 1.94
C ARG A 25 -1.62 -2.12 0.75
N GLU A 26 -1.91 -1.38 -0.32
CA GLU A 26 -2.27 -1.93 -1.62
C GLU A 26 -1.14 -2.81 -2.18
N VAL A 27 -1.52 -3.79 -2.99
CA VAL A 27 -0.59 -4.69 -3.68
C VAL A 27 -0.94 -4.69 -5.16
N ALA A 28 0.09 -4.77 -6.00
CA ALA A 28 -0.09 -4.92 -7.44
C ALA A 28 -0.97 -6.15 -7.75
N PRO A 29 -1.89 -6.07 -8.71
CA PRO A 29 -2.73 -7.21 -9.08
C PRO A 29 -1.88 -8.33 -9.69
N ALA A 30 -2.38 -9.58 -9.66
CA ALA A 30 -1.65 -10.74 -10.15
C ALA A 30 -1.25 -10.67 -11.65
N ALA A 31 -1.98 -9.87 -12.44
CA ALA A 31 -1.68 -9.63 -13.85
C ALA A 31 -0.70 -8.48 -14.09
N ALA A 32 -0.22 -7.80 -13.05
CA ALA A 32 0.82 -6.79 -13.19
C ALA A 32 2.16 -7.42 -13.59
N TYR A 33 2.91 -6.71 -14.42
CA TYR A 33 4.19 -7.15 -14.96
C TYR A 33 5.15 -5.96 -15.08
N GLU A 34 6.44 -6.23 -15.16
CA GLU A 34 7.51 -5.26 -14.87
C GLU A 34 7.50 -4.04 -15.81
N ASP A 35 7.16 -4.23 -17.08
CA ASP A 35 7.13 -3.20 -18.11
C ASP A 35 5.71 -2.75 -18.51
N MET A 36 4.71 -2.94 -17.65
CA MET A 36 3.29 -2.62 -17.92
C MET A 36 2.99 -1.16 -18.29
N TYR A 37 3.96 -0.25 -18.10
CA TYR A 37 3.87 1.16 -18.45
C TYR A 37 4.72 1.55 -19.67
N HIS A 38 5.40 0.59 -20.33
CA HIS A 38 6.15 0.75 -21.59
C HIS A 38 7.07 1.99 -21.69
N GLY A 39 7.66 2.45 -20.58
CA GLY A 39 8.52 3.64 -20.61
C GLY A 39 7.77 4.98 -20.63
N ASP A 40 6.43 4.99 -20.56
CA ASP A 40 5.63 6.22 -20.54
C ASP A 40 5.58 6.84 -19.13
N GLY A 41 6.45 7.83 -18.90
CA GLY A 41 6.64 8.50 -17.61
C GLY A 41 5.34 9.01 -16.97
N HIS A 42 4.33 9.32 -17.78
CA HIS A 42 3.05 9.82 -17.30
C HIS A 42 2.16 8.71 -16.71
N LEU A 43 2.35 7.45 -17.09
CA LEU A 43 1.59 6.31 -16.57
C LEU A 43 2.19 5.76 -15.28
N MET A 44 3.52 5.81 -15.12
CA MET A 44 4.20 5.43 -13.87
C MET A 44 3.93 6.40 -12.70
N GLU A 45 3.78 7.70 -12.97
CA GLU A 45 3.54 8.71 -11.93
C GLU A 45 2.25 8.43 -11.13
N LYS A 46 1.25 7.80 -11.75
CA LYS A 46 -0.06 7.49 -11.16
C LYS A 46 -0.07 6.29 -10.22
N VAL A 47 1.03 5.56 -10.11
CA VAL A 47 1.09 4.26 -9.40
C VAL A 47 2.01 4.33 -8.18
N PHE A 48 2.86 5.36 -8.10
CA PHE A 48 3.81 5.56 -6.99
C PHE A 48 3.45 6.75 -6.08
N LEU A 49 2.32 7.42 -6.32
CA LEU A 49 1.76 8.53 -5.52
C LEU A 49 0.33 8.20 -5.10
#